data_AF-A0A945GPS3-F1
#
_entry.id   AF-A0A945GPS3-F1
#
_cell.length_a   1.000
_cell.length_b   1.000
_cell.length_c   1.000
_cell.angle_alpha   90.00
_cell.angle_beta   90.00
_cell.angle_gamma   90.00
#
_symmetry.space_group_name_H-M   'P 1'
#
loop_
_entity.id
_entity.type
_entity.pdbx_description
1 polymer ?
#
loop_
_entity_poly.entity_id
_entity_poly.type
_entity_poly.pdbx_seq_one_letter_code
_entity_poly.pdbx_strand_id
1 'polypeptide(L)'
;MADFLSDEQWRQYEEEGYVKLGKVLSDEDLGALQERIDAIMMGEAKLDYDLLMMQLDSDSGRYGDTGPQTKGHKGGTLNYRKIEGLEFDRLFLEYMQRPLFRDICGRVYGAETLKRESGEVASSLVLFGEGALTTEGVTALHV
;
A
#
# COMPACT_ATOMS: atom_id res chain seq x y z
N MET A 1 16.99 6.21 5.38
CA MET A 1 16.36 5.83 4.10
C MET A 1 16.33 7.06 3.21
N ALA A 2 16.16 6.92 1.90
CA ALA A 2 16.11 8.08 1.00
C ALA A 2 14.81 8.86 1.21
N ASP A 3 14.92 10.18 1.36
CA ASP A 3 13.76 11.06 1.54
C ASP A 3 13.29 11.70 0.23
N PHE A 4 14.09 11.57 -0.84
CA PHE A 4 13.87 12.20 -2.15
C PHE A 4 14.41 11.32 -3.27
N LEU A 5 13.82 11.45 -4.45
CA LEU A 5 14.39 10.89 -5.69
C LEU A 5 15.48 11.80 -6.24
N SER A 6 16.53 11.18 -6.77
CA SER A 6 17.57 11.89 -7.52
C SER A 6 17.06 12.39 -8.87
N ASP A 7 17.74 13.38 -9.46
CA ASP A 7 17.41 13.87 -10.81
C ASP A 7 17.52 12.77 -11.87
N GLU A 8 18.45 11.84 -11.69
CA GLU A 8 18.60 10.68 -12.58
C GLU A 8 17.37 9.76 -12.51
N GLN A 9 16.86 9.50 -11.29
CA GLN A 9 15.64 8.70 -11.10
C GLN A 9 14.40 9.42 -11.67
N TRP A 10 14.34 10.74 -11.55
CA TRP A 10 13.27 11.52 -12.18
C TRP A 10 13.33 11.43 -13.70
N ARG A 11 14.54 11.56 -14.30
CA ARG A 11 14.70 11.40 -15.75
C ARG A 11 14.28 10.01 -16.22
N GLN A 12 14.68 8.96 -15.50
CA GLN A 12 14.25 7.60 -15.81
C GLN A 12 12.72 7.46 -15.74
N TYR A 13 12.08 7.99 -14.69
CA TYR A 13 10.62 7.95 -14.57
C TYR A 13 9.93 8.67 -15.73
N GLU A 14 10.43 9.82 -16.16
CA GLU A 14 9.89 10.57 -17.30
C GLU A 14 10.05 9.83 -18.64
N GLU A 15 11.15 9.09 -18.82
CA GLU A 15 11.45 8.32 -20.04
C GLU A 15 10.72 6.96 -20.08
N GLU A 16 10.65 6.26 -18.95
CA GLU A 16 10.19 4.86 -18.87
C GLU A 16 8.78 4.71 -18.29
N GLY A 17 8.25 5.75 -17.63
CA GLY A 17 6.97 5.72 -16.93
C GLY A 17 7.01 5.03 -15.57
N TYR A 18 8.17 4.52 -15.13
CA TYR A 18 8.39 3.93 -13.81
C TYR A 18 9.83 4.13 -13.35
N VAL A 19 10.08 4.03 -12.04
CA VAL A 19 11.44 4.04 -11.48
C VAL A 19 11.53 3.14 -10.25
N LYS A 20 12.67 2.47 -10.06
CA LYS A 20 12.93 1.67 -8.87
C LYS A 20 13.39 2.57 -7.71
N LEU A 21 12.64 2.54 -6.61
CA LEU A 21 12.93 3.34 -5.40
C LEU A 21 14.04 2.75 -4.52
N GLY A 22 14.39 1.47 -4.71
CA GLY A 22 15.30 0.75 -3.83
C GLY A 22 14.67 0.44 -2.46
N LYS A 23 15.48 0.42 -1.40
CA LYS A 23 15.02 0.10 -0.03
C LYS A 23 14.35 1.32 0.62
N VAL A 24 13.02 1.31 0.63
CA VAL A 24 12.16 2.37 1.21
C VAL A 24 11.69 2.08 2.65
N LEU A 25 11.95 0.86 3.13
CA LEU A 25 11.61 0.36 4.47
C LEU A 25 12.85 -0.23 5.12
N SER A 26 13.01 -0.03 6.43
CA SER A 26 13.93 -0.85 7.21
C SER A 26 13.34 -2.25 7.38
N ASP A 27 14.17 -3.24 7.74
CA ASP A 27 13.67 -4.59 8.00
C ASP A 27 12.73 -4.61 9.22
N GLU A 28 12.99 -3.73 10.20
CA GLU A 28 12.11 -3.50 11.35
C GLU A 28 10.76 -2.92 10.94
N ASP A 29 10.74 -1.88 10.10
CA ASP A 29 9.48 -1.31 9.60
C ASP A 29 8.67 -2.35 8.80
N LEU A 30 9.34 -3.14 7.95
CA LEU A 30 8.70 -4.18 7.17
C LEU A 30 8.10 -5.25 8.09
N GLY A 31 8.85 -5.70 9.10
CA GLY A 31 8.37 -6.64 10.11
C GLY A 31 7.14 -6.10 10.86
N ALA A 32 7.18 -4.82 11.28
CA ALA A 32 6.05 -4.19 11.95
C ALA A 32 4.79 -4.11 11.05
N LEU A 33 4.95 -3.80 9.76
CA LEU A 33 3.84 -3.80 8.79
C LEU A 33 3.27 -5.21 8.56
N GLN A 34 4.14 -6.22 8.51
CA GLN A 34 3.75 -7.63 8.38
C GLN A 34 2.96 -8.12 9.61
N GLU A 35 3.48 -7.91 10.81
CA GLU A 35 2.77 -8.25 12.05
C GLU A 35 1.44 -7.51 12.14
N ARG A 36 1.41 -6.25 11.71
CA ARG A 36 0.17 -5.46 11.74
C ARG A 36 -0.87 -5.98 10.75
N ILE A 37 -0.49 -6.33 9.52
CA ILE A 37 -1.45 -6.84 8.55
C ILE A 37 -1.98 -8.21 8.96
N ASP A 38 -1.14 -9.08 9.53
CA ASP A 38 -1.58 -10.36 10.08
C ASP A 38 -2.60 -10.17 11.19
N ALA A 39 -2.34 -9.26 12.14
CA ALA A 39 -3.31 -8.93 13.19
C ALA A 39 -4.63 -8.36 12.63
N ILE A 40 -4.58 -7.56 11.56
CA ILE A 40 -5.79 -7.06 10.88
C ILE A 40 -6.56 -8.23 10.26
N MET A 41 -5.87 -9.10 9.51
CA MET A 41 -6.44 -10.27 8.83
C MET A 41 -7.02 -11.29 9.82
N MET A 42 -6.39 -11.47 10.97
CA MET A 42 -6.88 -12.34 12.05
C MET A 42 -8.04 -11.74 12.87
N GLY A 43 -8.35 -10.45 12.70
CA GLY A 43 -9.41 -9.78 13.47
C GLY A 43 -8.98 -9.33 14.87
N GLU A 44 -7.67 -9.28 15.11
CA GLU A 44 -7.07 -8.99 16.43
C GLU A 44 -6.69 -7.52 16.59
N ALA A 45 -6.50 -6.82 15.47
CA ALA A 45 -6.21 -5.39 15.48
C ALA A 45 -7.45 -4.57 15.87
N LYS A 46 -7.24 -3.56 16.70
CA LYS A 46 -8.29 -2.59 17.08
C LYS A 46 -8.40 -1.50 16.01
N LEU A 47 -9.36 -1.65 15.11
CA LEU A 47 -9.76 -0.66 14.11
C LEU A 47 -11.25 -0.84 13.77
N ASP A 48 -11.82 0.15 13.10
CA ASP A 48 -13.16 0.04 12.54
C ASP A 48 -13.10 -0.69 11.20
N TYR A 49 -13.43 -1.99 11.22
CA TYR A 49 -13.42 -2.83 10.03
C TYR A 49 -14.47 -2.43 8.98
N ASP A 50 -15.49 -1.65 9.35
CA ASP A 50 -16.50 -1.16 8.39
C ASP A 50 -15.94 -0.10 7.45
N LEU A 51 -14.77 0.47 7.79
CA LEU A 51 -13.99 1.35 6.92
C LEU A 51 -13.11 0.59 5.91
N LEU A 52 -12.87 -0.71 6.14
CA LEU A 52 -12.03 -1.53 5.27
C LEU A 52 -12.86 -2.30 4.24
N MET A 53 -12.34 -2.39 3.02
CA MET A 53 -12.87 -3.24 1.96
C MET A 53 -11.99 -4.48 1.82
N MET A 54 -12.52 -5.65 2.14
CA MET A 54 -11.75 -6.89 2.24
C MET A 54 -12.29 -7.96 1.28
N GLN A 55 -11.36 -8.74 0.72
CA GLN A 55 -11.65 -9.85 -0.19
C GLN A 55 -10.81 -11.06 0.21
N LEU A 56 -11.48 -12.18 0.51
CA LEU A 56 -10.82 -13.49 0.65
C LEU A 56 -10.38 -13.99 -0.71
N ASP A 57 -9.27 -14.72 -0.75
CA ASP A 57 -8.89 -15.45 -1.95
C ASP A 57 -9.74 -16.72 -2.11
N SER A 58 -9.71 -17.31 -3.30
CA SER A 58 -10.35 -18.61 -3.56
C SER A 58 -9.42 -19.76 -3.16
N ASP A 59 -9.97 -20.87 -2.69
CA ASP A 59 -9.19 -22.08 -2.40
C ASP A 59 -8.51 -22.66 -3.66
N SER A 60 -9.01 -22.31 -4.85
CA SER A 60 -8.44 -22.72 -6.13
C SER A 60 -7.31 -21.79 -6.60
N GLY A 61 -7.14 -20.62 -5.99
CA GLY A 61 -6.23 -19.56 -6.42
C GLY A 61 -6.59 -18.89 -7.75
N ARG A 62 -7.68 -19.31 -8.41
CA ARG A 62 -8.13 -18.71 -9.67
C ARG A 62 -8.90 -17.43 -9.40
N TYR A 63 -8.54 -16.38 -10.13
CA TYR A 63 -9.15 -15.05 -10.00
C TYR A 63 -10.69 -15.08 -10.18
N GLY A 64 -11.17 -15.82 -11.19
CA GLY A 64 -12.61 -15.91 -11.48
C GLY A 64 -13.44 -16.64 -10.41
N ASP A 65 -12.79 -17.37 -9.51
CA ASP A 65 -13.45 -18.09 -8.41
C ASP A 65 -13.48 -17.24 -7.12
N THR A 66 -12.88 -16.04 -7.13
CA THR A 66 -12.85 -15.18 -5.94
C THR A 66 -14.19 -14.51 -5.68
N GLY A 67 -14.57 -14.44 -4.40
CA GLY A 67 -15.77 -13.71 -3.98
C GLY A 67 -15.61 -12.20 -4.15
N PRO A 68 -16.70 -11.42 -4.07
CA PRO A 68 -16.63 -9.97 -4.20
C PRO A 68 -15.86 -9.33 -3.06
N GLN A 69 -15.13 -8.25 -3.35
CA GLN A 69 -14.57 -7.38 -2.34
C GLN A 69 -15.71 -6.57 -1.68
N THR A 70 -15.84 -6.65 -0.36
CA THR A 70 -16.92 -5.99 0.39
C THR A 70 -16.42 -5.44 1.72
N LYS A 71 -17.18 -4.49 2.30
CA LYS A 71 -16.83 -3.89 3.60
C LYS A 71 -16.82 -4.91 4.73
N GLY A 72 -15.98 -4.68 5.73
CA GLY A 72 -15.95 -5.48 6.96
C GLY A 72 -15.07 -6.72 6.90
N HIS A 73 -14.71 -7.21 8.09
CA HIS A 73 -13.89 -8.43 8.28
C HIS A 73 -14.62 -9.68 7.78
N LYS A 74 -13.87 -10.65 7.22
CA LYS A 74 -14.40 -11.88 6.61
C LYS A 74 -14.04 -13.15 7.40
N GLY A 75 -13.57 -12.99 8.64
CA GLY A 75 -13.11 -14.07 9.51
C GLY A 75 -11.59 -14.08 9.67
N GLY A 76 -11.14 -14.65 10.79
CA GLY A 76 -9.72 -14.70 11.14
C GLY A 76 -8.99 -15.71 10.26
N THR A 77 -8.28 -15.24 9.25
CA THR A 77 -7.48 -16.05 8.32
C THR A 77 -6.44 -15.18 7.63
N LEU A 78 -5.33 -15.78 7.21
CA LEU A 78 -4.34 -15.10 6.36
C LEU A 78 -4.65 -15.22 4.85
N ASN A 79 -5.81 -15.78 4.49
CA ASN A 79 -6.21 -15.97 3.09
C ASN A 79 -6.97 -14.77 2.50
N TYR A 80 -6.56 -13.54 2.81
CA TYR A 80 -7.07 -12.34 2.14
C TYR A 80 -6.23 -12.03 0.90
N ARG A 81 -6.86 -11.84 -0.26
CA ARG A 81 -6.16 -11.41 -1.49
C ARG A 81 -6.04 -9.90 -1.60
N LYS A 82 -7.00 -9.17 -1.02
CA LYS A 82 -7.09 -7.72 -1.16
C LYS A 82 -7.71 -7.08 0.07
N ILE A 83 -7.06 -6.03 0.55
CA ILE A 83 -7.53 -5.16 1.63
C ILE A 83 -7.27 -3.72 1.18
N GLU A 84 -8.32 -2.90 1.17
CA GLU A 84 -8.24 -1.45 0.93
C GLU A 84 -8.73 -0.68 2.17
N GLY A 85 -8.33 0.59 2.28
CA GLY A 85 -8.63 1.43 3.45
C GLY A 85 -7.56 1.35 4.54
N LEU A 86 -6.36 0.84 4.25
CA LEU A 86 -5.29 0.69 5.25
C LEU A 86 -4.82 2.02 5.83
N GLU A 87 -5.10 3.16 5.20
CA GLU A 87 -4.89 4.49 5.75
C GLU A 87 -5.69 4.78 7.03
N PHE A 88 -6.74 4.01 7.33
CA PHE A 88 -7.45 4.08 8.60
C PHE A 88 -6.70 3.37 9.74
N ASP A 89 -5.70 2.55 9.40
CA ASP A 89 -4.73 2.06 10.36
C ASP A 89 -3.58 3.06 10.54
N ARG A 90 -3.26 3.35 11.80
CA ARG A 90 -2.25 4.36 12.14
C ARG A 90 -0.85 4.03 11.58
N LEU A 91 -0.43 2.76 11.62
CA LEU A 91 0.92 2.38 11.20
C LEU A 91 1.07 2.52 9.68
N PHE A 92 0.07 2.03 8.95
CA PHE A 92 0.02 2.16 7.49
C PHE A 92 -0.05 3.63 7.06
N LEU A 93 -0.87 4.45 7.73
CA LEU A 93 -0.95 5.89 7.46
C LEU A 93 0.40 6.59 7.67
N GLU A 94 1.08 6.30 8.77
CA GLU A 94 2.39 6.87 9.07
C GLU A 94 3.42 6.52 7.98
N TYR A 95 3.40 5.27 7.49
CA TYR A 95 4.25 4.85 6.39
C TYR A 95 3.94 5.59 5.08
N MET A 96 2.65 5.67 4.69
CA MET A 96 2.22 6.37 3.47
C MET A 96 2.55 7.87 3.49
N GLN A 97 2.68 8.46 4.68
CA GLN A 97 2.99 9.89 4.86
C GLN A 97 4.48 10.22 4.93
N ARG A 98 5.38 9.24 4.76
CA ARG A 98 6.84 9.47 4.79
C ARG A 98 7.28 10.50 3.74
N PRO A 99 8.38 11.25 4.01
CA PRO A 99 8.85 12.33 3.15
C PRO A 99 8.99 11.95 1.67
N LEU A 100 9.52 10.75 1.39
CA LEU A 100 9.69 10.25 0.02
C LEU A 100 8.38 10.23 -0.77
N PHE A 101 7.32 9.61 -0.23
CA PHE A 101 6.03 9.53 -0.92
C PHE A 101 5.39 10.90 -1.06
N ARG A 102 5.54 11.76 -0.05
CA ARG A 102 5.05 13.13 -0.10
C ARG A 102 5.72 13.92 -1.22
N ASP A 103 7.05 13.85 -1.33
CA ASP A 103 7.81 14.51 -2.38
C ASP A 103 7.39 14.02 -3.77
N ILE A 104 7.31 12.70 -3.95
CA ILE A 104 6.85 12.08 -5.21
C ILE A 104 5.46 12.58 -5.57
N CYS A 105 4.49 12.53 -4.65
CA CYS A 105 3.13 13.01 -4.90
C CYS A 105 3.10 14.50 -5.26
N GLY A 106 3.86 15.32 -4.54
CA GLY A 106 3.95 16.76 -4.81
C GLY A 106 4.49 17.07 -6.22
N ARG A 107 5.42 16.24 -6.71
CA ARG A 107 6.01 16.42 -8.04
C ARG A 107 5.16 15.86 -9.17
N VAL A 108 4.50 14.71 -8.96
CA VAL A 108 3.68 14.05 -9.98
C VAL A 108 2.30 14.69 -10.10
N TYR A 109 1.67 15.01 -8.97
CA TYR A 109 0.27 15.47 -8.92
C TYR A 109 0.11 16.96 -8.59
N GLY A 110 1.21 17.67 -8.30
CA GLY A 110 1.19 19.10 -7.98
C GLY A 110 1.28 19.40 -6.48
N ALA A 111 1.83 20.56 -6.15
CA ALA A 111 2.12 20.98 -4.77
C ALA A 111 0.87 21.21 -3.92
N GLU A 112 -0.31 21.36 -4.54
CA GLU A 112 -1.60 21.43 -3.87
C GLU A 112 -1.93 20.13 -3.12
N THR A 113 -1.41 18.98 -3.56
CA THR A 113 -1.56 17.70 -2.84
C THR A 113 -0.82 17.68 -1.51
N LEU A 114 0.10 18.63 -1.30
CA LEU A 114 0.84 18.80 -0.05
C LEU A 114 0.08 19.67 0.95
N LYS A 115 -1.00 20.34 0.53
CA LYS A 115 -1.77 21.22 1.40
C LYS A 115 -2.60 20.36 2.35
N ARG A 116 -2.32 20.51 3.65
CA ARG A 116 -3.24 20.07 4.71
C ARG A 116 -4.39 21.05 4.77
N GLU A 117 -5.45 20.79 4.01
CA GLU A 117 -6.76 21.22 4.48
C GLU A 117 -7.14 20.28 5.62
N SER A 118 -7.49 20.86 6.77
CA SER A 118 -8.00 20.15 7.93
C SER A 118 -9.25 19.34 7.54
N GLY A 119 -9.08 18.08 7.14
CA GLY A 119 -10.18 17.13 7.03
C GLY A 119 -10.15 16.07 5.93
N GLU A 120 -9.36 16.20 4.86
CA GLU A 120 -9.40 15.23 3.76
C GLU A 120 -7.99 14.78 3.34
N VAL A 121 -7.68 13.51 3.55
CA VAL A 121 -6.49 12.85 3.02
C VAL A 121 -6.84 12.27 1.66
N ALA A 122 -6.13 12.71 0.62
CA ALA A 122 -6.15 12.04 -0.68
C ALA A 122 -5.44 10.68 -0.53
N SER A 123 -6.19 9.67 -0.10
CA SER A 123 -5.74 8.30 0.04
C SER A 123 -6.20 7.48 -1.16
N SER A 124 -5.35 7.36 -2.18
CA SER A 124 -5.47 6.28 -3.14
C SER A 124 -4.09 5.90 -3.64
N LEU A 125 -3.41 5.06 -2.88
CA LEU A 125 -2.25 4.30 -3.35
C LEU A 125 -2.72 2.87 -3.65
N VAL A 126 -2.91 2.55 -4.93
CA VAL A 126 -3.35 1.21 -5.36
C VAL A 126 -2.12 0.32 -5.46
N LEU A 127 -1.97 -0.64 -4.52
CA LEU A 127 -0.96 -1.69 -4.58
C LEU A 127 -1.56 -2.93 -5.25
N PHE A 128 -1.13 -3.23 -6.49
CA PHE A 128 -1.44 -4.50 -7.16
C PHE A 128 -0.43 -5.57 -6.74
N GLY A 129 -0.92 -6.70 -6.23
CA GLY A 129 -0.13 -7.91 -6.01
C GLY A 129 -0.38 -8.91 -7.13
N GLU A 130 0.62 -9.18 -7.98
CA GLU A 130 0.66 -10.41 -8.77
C GLU A 130 1.45 -11.48 -8.01
N GLY A 131 0.84 -12.67 -7.94
CA GLY A 131 1.39 -13.81 -7.23
C GLY A 131 2.58 -14.43 -7.95
N ALA A 132 3.71 -14.49 -7.26
CA ALA A 132 4.56 -15.67 -7.09
C ALA A 132 5.75 -15.23 -6.23
N LEU A 133 5.95 -15.91 -5.10
CA LEU A 133 7.17 -15.80 -4.30
C LEU A 133 8.36 -16.28 -5.13
N THR A 134 9.01 -15.36 -5.83
CA THR A 134 10.40 -15.47 -6.26
C THR A 134 11.13 -14.18 -5.89
N THR A 135 12.40 -14.34 -5.53
CA THR A 135 13.26 -13.39 -4.79
C THR A 135 13.67 -12.14 -5.56
N GLU A 136 12.75 -11.46 -6.25
CA GLU A 136 12.97 -10.11 -6.81
C GLU A 136 11.66 -9.31 -6.74
N GLY A 137 11.41 -8.68 -5.59
CA GLY A 137 10.25 -7.80 -5.40
C GLY A 137 10.40 -6.52 -6.23
N VAL A 138 9.76 -6.49 -7.41
CA VAL A 138 9.62 -5.29 -8.23
C VAL A 138 8.30 -4.62 -7.87
N THR A 139 8.37 -3.53 -7.11
CA THR A 139 7.24 -2.59 -6.99
C THR A 139 7.30 -1.66 -8.18
N ALA A 140 6.41 -1.85 -9.15
CA ALA A 140 6.19 -0.91 -10.25
C ALA A 140 5.04 0.04 -9.86
N LEU A 141 5.31 1.34 -9.86
CA LEU A 141 4.26 2.36 -9.89
C LEU A 141 3.81 2.48 -11.35
N HIS A 142 2.54 2.21 -11.66
CA HIS A 142 1.92 2.51 -12.94
C HIS A 142 0.78 3.50 -12.69
N VAL A 143 0.72 4.57 -13.48
CA VAL A 143 -0.40 5.53 -13.54
C VAL A 143 -1.49 4.99 -14.46
#